data_AF-A0A9E3QG83-F1
#
_entry.id   AF-A0A9E3QG83-F1
#
_cell.length_a   1.000
_cell.length_b   1.000
_cell.length_c   1.000
_cell.angle_alpha   90.00
_cell.angle_beta   90.00
_cell.angle_gamma   90.00
#
_symmetry.space_group_name_H-M   'P 1'
#
loop_
_entity.id
_entity.type
_entity.pdbx_description
1 polymer ?
#
loop_
_entity_poly.entity_id
_entity_poly.type
_entity_poly.pdbx_seq_one_letter_code
_entity_poly.pdbx_strand_id
1 'polypeptide(L)' 'GRTYADAPDVDGVVFVEGGGLEAGDLVSCEIVGAEGYDLIARAGSRPPRRKRARPRPRKKPGSPFTILG' A
#
# COMPACT_ATOMS: atom_id res chain seq x y z
N GLY A 1 -8.82 7.82 13.27
CA GLY A 1 -7.93 6.64 13.23
C GLY A 1 -6.54 7.05 12.81
N ARG A 2 -5.65 6.08 12.56
CA ARG A 2 -4.27 6.29 12.09
C ARG A 2 -3.98 5.29 10.97
N THR A 3 -3.13 5.63 10.00
CA THR A 3 -2.63 4.64 9.05
C THR A 3 -1.44 3.88 9.62
N TYR A 4 -0.96 2.86 8.91
CA TYR A 4 0.25 2.13 9.29
C TYR A 4 1.52 3.00 9.31
N ALA A 5 1.48 4.14 8.60
CA ALA A 5 2.61 5.04 8.46
C ALA A 5 2.62 6.15 9.51
N ASP A 6 1.57 6.28 10.32
CA ASP A 6 1.40 7.37 11.28
C ASP A 6 1.71 6.88 12.71
N ALA A 7 2.65 7.54 13.35
CA ALA A 7 2.99 7.34 14.74
C ALA A 7 1.89 7.88 15.68
N PRO A 8 1.73 7.29 16.87
CA PRO A 8 0.85 7.88 17.87
C PRO A 8 1.37 9.23 18.33
N ASP A 9 0.44 10.17 18.53
CA ASP A 9 0.58 11.45 19.23
C ASP A 9 1.49 12.51 18.58
N VAL A 10 2.31 12.11 17.61
CA VAL A 10 3.22 12.98 16.85
C VAL A 10 2.73 13.25 15.44
N ASP A 11 2.14 12.26 14.78
CA ASP A 11 1.58 12.40 13.44
C ASP A 11 0.09 12.77 13.49
N GLY A 12 -0.43 13.26 12.36
CA GLY A 12 -1.82 13.66 12.19
C GLY A 12 -2.82 12.50 12.35
N VAL A 13 -4.11 12.84 12.29
CA VAL A 13 -5.20 11.86 12.38
C VAL A 13 -5.87 11.64 11.03
N VAL A 14 -6.50 10.47 10.90
CA VAL A 14 -7.34 10.14 9.74
C VAL A 14 -8.80 10.12 10.15
N PHE A 15 -9.60 11.00 9.57
CA PHE A 15 -11.07 10.98 9.68
C PHE A 15 -11.63 9.99 8.66
N VAL A 16 -12.34 8.97 9.12
CA VAL A 16 -12.86 7.90 8.27
C VAL A 16 -14.38 7.98 8.21
N GLU A 17 -14.93 8.18 7.02
CA GLU A 17 -16.36 8.07 6.74
C GLU A 17 -16.74 6.63 6.42
N GLY A 18 -17.70 6.08 7.16
CA GLY A 18 -18.21 4.72 6.99
C GLY A 18 -19.18 4.33 8.10
N GLY A 19 -20.02 3.33 7.88
CA GLY A 19 -20.96 2.82 8.87
C GLY A 19 -20.43 1.56 9.58
N GLY A 20 -20.87 1.35 10.83
CA GLY A 20 -20.57 0.12 11.58
C GLY A 20 -19.09 -0.06 11.95
N LEU A 21 -18.36 1.04 12.10
CA LEU A 21 -16.95 1.02 12.50
C LEU A 21 -16.85 1.08 14.03
N GLU A 22 -16.04 0.21 14.60
CA GLU A 22 -15.74 0.18 16.03
C GLU A 22 -14.27 0.51 16.31
N ALA A 23 -13.99 0.96 17.53
CA ALA A 23 -12.62 1.24 17.94
C ALA A 23 -11.80 -0.07 17.98
N GLY A 24 -10.66 -0.07 17.29
CA GLY A 24 -9.80 -1.24 17.15
C GLY A 24 -9.91 -1.96 15.81
N ASP A 25 -10.90 -1.61 14.98
CA ASP A 25 -11.05 -2.20 13.64
C ASP A 25 -9.89 -1.84 12.71
N LEU A 26 -9.43 -2.84 11.96
CA LEU A 26 -8.52 -2.65 10.83
C LEU A 26 -9.33 -2.52 9.54
N VAL A 27 -9.57 -1.28 9.13
CA VAL A 27 -10.43 -0.94 7.99
C VAL A 27 -9.59 -0.66 6.75
N SER A 28 -9.99 -1.20 5.59
CA SER A 28 -9.44 -0.75 4.31
C SER A 28 -10.11 0.56 3.91
N CYS A 29 -9.31 1.60 3.66
CA CYS A 29 -9.82 2.92 3.31
C CYS A 29 -9.07 3.49 2.10
N GLU A 30 -9.72 4.42 1.41
CA GLU A 30 -9.14 5.27 0.38
C GLU A 30 -9.05 6.71 0.90
N ILE A 31 -7.88 7.34 0.78
CA ILE A 31 -7.70 8.76 1.12
C ILE A 31 -8.33 9.60 0.01
N VAL A 32 -9.27 10.47 0.37
CA VAL A 32 -10.04 11.31 -0.58
C VAL A 32 -9.71 12.80 -0.45
N GLY A 33 -9.00 13.19 0.61
CA GLY A 33 -8.59 14.57 0.84
C GLY A 33 -7.64 14.71 2.02
N ALA A 34 -7.19 15.93 2.24
CA ALA A 34 -6.35 16.31 3.36
C ALA A 34 -6.66 17.75 3.78
N GLU A 35 -6.53 18.03 5.07
CA GLU A 35 -6.61 19.37 5.64
C GLU A 35 -5.43 19.55 6.61
N GLY A 36 -4.46 20.37 6.23
CA GLY A 36 -3.19 20.45 6.95
C GLY A 36 -2.46 19.11 6.94
N TYR A 37 -2.18 18.56 8.13
CA TYR A 37 -1.54 17.25 8.31
C TYR A 37 -2.55 16.11 8.50
N ASP A 38 -3.84 16.43 8.60
CA ASP A 38 -4.89 15.44 8.79
C ASP A 38 -5.42 14.94 7.45
N LEU A 39 -5.82 13.66 7.43
CA LEU A 39 -6.34 13.00 6.23
C LEU A 39 -7.84 12.72 6.36
N ILE A 40 -8.53 12.80 5.23
CA ILE A 40 -9.94 12.41 5.10
C ILE A 40 -9.98 11.15 4.25
N ALA A 41 -10.67 10.12 4.72
CA ALA A 41 -10.75 8.82 4.08
C ALA A 41 -12.18 8.28 4.04
N ARG A 42 -12.49 7.52 2.99
CA ARG A 42 -13.73 6.75 2.88
C ARG A 42 -13.44 5.27 3.09
N ALA A 43 -14.20 4.63 3.98
CA ALA A 43 -14.14 3.19 4.19
C ALA A 43 -14.64 2.45 2.94
N GLY A 44 -13.94 1.39 2.53
CA GLY A 44 -14.28 0.65 1.32
C GLY A 44 -13.70 -0.76 1.31
N SER A 45 -14.10 -1.53 0.29
CA SER A 45 -13.44 -2.81 0.04
C SER A 45 -12.03 -2.56 -0.49
N ARG A 46 -11.09 -3.41 -0.08
CA ARG A 46 -9.69 -3.31 -0.50
C ARG A 46 -9.61 -3.28 -2.03
N PRO A 47 -9.08 -2.22 -2.68
CA PRO A 47 -8.84 -2.27 -4.11
C PRO A 47 -7.87 -3.43 -4.40
N PRO A 48 -8.07 -4.21 -5.48
CA PRO A 48 -7.21 -5.36 -5.76
C PRO A 48 -5.77 -4.90 -5.76
N ARG A 49 -4.91 -5.51 -4.92
CA ARG A 49 -3.47 -5.20 -4.92
C ARG A 49 -3.01 -5.28 -6.36
N ARG A 50 -2.58 -4.14 -6.93
CA ARG A 50 -1.95 -4.11 -8.25
C ARG A 50 -0.84 -5.16 -8.20
N LYS A 51 -1.02 -6.28 -8.91
CA LYS A 51 0.05 -7.26 -9.08
C LYS A 51 1.13 -6.51 -9.83
N ARG A 52 2.14 -5.99 -9.13
CA ARG A 52 3.34 -5.48 -9.78
C ARG A 52 3.80 -6.60 -10.70
N ALA A 53 3.87 -6.32 -12.00
CA ALA A 53 4.35 -7.31 -12.94
C ALA A 53 5.72 -7.76 -12.43
N ARG A 54 5.86 -9.04 -12.09
CA ARG A 54 7.15 -9.58 -11.68
C ARG A 54 8.12 -9.27 -12.84
N PRO A 55 9.26 -8.60 -12.59
CA PRO A 55 10.25 -8.38 -13.64
C PRO A 55 10.55 -9.72 -14.29
N ARG A 56 10.54 -9.76 -15.63
CA ARG A 56 10.86 -11.01 -16.35
C ARG A 56 12.24 -11.47 -15.90
N PRO A 57 12.44 -12.78 -15.66
CA PRO A 57 13.78 -13.31 -15.43
C PRO A 57 14.72 -12.82 -16.53
N ARG A 58 15.84 -12.21 -16.18
CA ARG A 58 16.87 -11.85 -17.16
C ARG A 58 17.33 -13.15 -17.83
N LYS A 59 17.27 -13.21 -19.18
CA LYS A 59 17.85 -14.31 -19.94
C LYS A 59 19.34 -14.34 -19.63
N LYS A 60 19.86 -15.43 -19.06
CA LYS A 60 21.31 -15.60 -18.86
C LYS A 60 21.98 -15.54 -20.23
N PRO A 61 23.05 -14.75 -20.44
CA PRO A 61 23.81 -14.84 -21.68
C PRO A 61 24.29 -16.29 -21.84
N GLY A 62 24.17 -16.83 -23.05
CA GLY A 62 24.70 -18.16 -23.37
C GLY A 62 26.20 -18.18 -23.06
N SER A 63 26.68 -19.26 -22.45
CA SER A 63 28.10 -19.42 -22.13
C SER A 63 28.94 -19.29 -23.41
N PRO A 64 29.96 -18.41 -23.45
CA PRO A 64 30.81 -18.27 -24.64
C PRO A 64 31.93 -19.33 -24.73
N PHE A 65 31.98 -20.30 -23.82
CA PHE A 65 33.04 -21.29 -23.81
C PHE A 65 32.64 -22.56 -24.57
N THR A 66 32.68 -22.48 -25.90
CA THR A 66 32.99 -23.67 -26.71
C THR A 66 34.50 -23.86 -26.63
N ILE A 67 34.96 -24.78 -25.79
CA ILE A 67 36.35 -25.24 -25.85
C ILE A 67 36.39 -26.34 -26.92
N LEU A 68 37.02 -26.04 -28.06
CA LEU A 68 37.35 -27.03 -29.09
C LEU A 68 38.27 -28.11 -28.48
N GLY A 69 37.98 -29.37 -28.80
CA GLY A 69 38.93 -30.49 -28.68
C GLY A 69 39.91 -30.53 -29.83
#